data_AF-A0A9Q3W3N3-F1
#
_entry.id   AF-A0A9Q3W3N3-F1
#
_cell.length_a   1.000
_cell.length_b   1.000
_cell.length_c   1.000
_cell.angle_alpha   90.00
_cell.angle_beta   90.00
_cell.angle_gamma   90.00
#
_symmetry.space_group_name_H-M   'P 1'
#
loop_
_entity.id
_entity.type
_entity.pdbx_description
1 polymer ?
#
loop_
_entity_poly.entity_id
_entity_poly.type
_entity_poly.pdbx_seq_one_letter_code
_entity_poly.pdbx_strand_id
1 'polypeptide(L)' 'MIGNGFAWGRTGYIIMEEGELDRSTWQLRVSHYLVAEPSGRAVPGRFTLEQAKRWIEERESEADSG' A
#
# COMPACT_ATOMS: atom_id res chain seq x y z
N MET A 1 -12.34 5.47 -0.69
CA MET A 1 -12.30 5.53 0.79
C MET A 1 -11.10 4.71 1.22
N ILE A 2 -10.28 5.22 2.15
CA ILE A 2 -9.20 4.43 2.74
C ILE A 2 -9.77 3.63 3.91
N GLY A 3 -9.62 2.31 3.83
CA GLY A 3 -10.10 1.38 4.87
C GLY A 3 -9.14 1.23 6.01
N ASN A 4 -7.97 0.70 5.68
CA ASN A 4 -6.87 0.44 6.60
C ASN A 4 -5.55 0.81 5.93
N GLY A 5 -4.53 1.02 6.75
CA GLY A 5 -3.15 1.08 6.33
C GLY A 5 -2.29 0.24 7.26
N PHE A 6 -1.29 -0.44 6.73
CA PHE A 6 -0.32 -1.20 7.51
C PHE A 6 1.09 -1.01 6.98
N ALA A 7 2.05 -1.04 7.89
CA ALA A 7 3.46 -0.94 7.55
C ALA A 7 3.92 -2.21 6.81
N TRP A 8 4.80 -2.02 5.82
CA TRP A 8 5.47 -3.12 5.11
C TRP A 8 6.92 -2.78 4.84
N GLY A 9 7.78 -3.81 4.81
CA GLY A 9 9.22 -3.64 4.70
C GLY A 9 9.87 -3.21 6.01
N ARG A 10 11.08 -2.67 5.90
CA ARG A 10 11.96 -2.25 7.01
C ARG A 10 12.08 -0.74 7.14
N THR A 11 11.79 0.01 6.09
CA THR A 11 12.04 1.46 5.99
C THR A 11 10.82 2.34 6.27
N GLY A 12 9.68 1.74 6.63
CA GLY A 12 8.50 2.48 7.07
C GLY A 12 7.52 2.85 5.97
N TYR A 13 7.53 2.12 4.85
CA TYR A 13 6.46 2.22 3.85
C TYR A 13 5.13 1.74 4.42
N ILE A 14 4.03 2.33 3.95
CA ILE A 14 2.67 1.97 4.34
C ILE A 14 1.89 1.52 3.10
N ILE A 15 1.27 0.35 3.17
CA ILE A 15 0.30 -0.12 2.17
C ILE A 15 -1.10 0.22 2.68
N MET A 16 -1.90 0.86 1.85
CA MET A 16 -3.27 1.30 2.19
C MET A 16 -4.30 0.62 1.30
N GLU A 17 -5.40 0.19 1.91
CA GLU A 17 -6.57 -0.35 1.24
C GLU A 17 -7.46 0.79 0.73
N GLU A 18 -7.65 0.88 -0.58
CA GLU A 18 -8.61 1.81 -1.16
C GLU A 18 -9.76 1.07 -1.85
N GLY A 19 -10.98 1.49 -1.51
CA GLY A 19 -12.18 0.95 -2.14
C GLY A 19 -13.45 1.70 -1.79
N GLU A 20 -14.54 0.95 -1.90
CA GLU A 20 -15.91 1.45 -1.72
C GLU A 20 -16.61 0.69 -0.60
N LEU A 21 -17.44 1.40 0.15
CA LEU A 21 -18.29 0.79 1.17
C LEU A 21 -19.41 -0.02 0.48
N ASP A 22 -19.46 -1.32 0.73
CA ASP A 22 -20.59 -2.15 0.35
C ASP A 22 -21.77 -1.83 1.28
N ARG A 23 -22.81 -1.18 0.75
CA ARG A 23 -23.95 -0.70 1.55
C ARG A 23 -24.85 -1.82 2.08
N SER A 24 -24.71 -3.03 1.55
CA SER A 24 -25.51 -4.18 1.98
C SER A 24 -24.90 -4.88 3.20
N THR A 25 -23.57 -4.93 3.26
CA THR A 25 -22.82 -5.61 4.33
C THR A 25 -22.11 -4.65 5.28
N TRP A 26 -22.04 -3.36 4.93
CA TRP A 26 -21.24 -2.33 5.59
C TRP A 26 -19.75 -2.62 5.64
N GLN A 27 -19.27 -3.57 4.84
CA GLN A 27 -17.86 -3.89 4.73
C GLN A 27 -17.21 -3.05 3.64
N LEU A 28 -15.92 -2.78 3.79
CA LEU A 28 -15.15 -2.19 2.71
C LEU A 28 -14.86 -3.26 1.64
N ARG A 29 -15.27 -2.97 0.40
CA ARG A 29 -14.83 -3.72 -0.77
C ARG A 29 -13.57 -3.08 -1.31
N VAL A 30 -12.43 -3.69 -1.01
CA VAL A 30 -11.11 -3.23 -1.49
C VAL A 30 -11.07 -3.40 -3.01
N SER A 31 -10.71 -2.32 -3.70
CA SER A 31 -10.60 -2.29 -5.17
C SER A 31 -9.14 -2.36 -5.61
N HIS A 32 -8.26 -1.71 -4.86
CA HIS A 32 -6.82 -1.70 -5.09
C HIS A 32 -6.09 -1.24 -3.82
N TYR A 33 -4.77 -1.27 -3.88
CA TYR A 33 -3.88 -0.82 -2.84
C TYR A 33 -3.09 0.39 -3.32
N LEU A 34 -2.77 1.26 -2.38
CA LEU A 34 -1.86 2.39 -2.54
C LEU A 34 -0.64 2.16 -1.68
N VAL A 35 0.50 2.74 -2.08
CA VAL A 35 1.72 2.73 -1.28
C VAL A 35 2.02 4.17 -0.88
N ALA A 36 2.37 4.38 0.39
CA ALA A 36 2.94 5.63 0.86
C ALA A 36 4.39 5.43 1.27
N GLU A 37 5.24 6.35 0.82
CA GLU A 37 6.64 6.45 1.22
C GLU A 37 6.75 6.78 2.72
N PRO A 38 7.91 6.54 3.36
CA PRO A 38 8.14 6.90 4.77
C PRO A 38 7.94 8.39 5.06
N SER A 39 8.07 9.25 4.04
CA SER A 39 7.76 10.68 4.14
C SER A 39 6.26 11.00 4.17
N GLY A 40 5.39 9.99 4.10
CA GLY A 40 3.93 10.11 4.02
C GLY A 40 3.39 10.48 2.64
N ARG A 41 4.23 10.49 1.60
CA ARG A 41 3.78 10.79 0.23
C ARG A 41 3.26 9.54 -0.44
N ALA A 42 2.11 9.64 -1.09
CA ALA A 42 1.57 8.55 -1.88
C ALA A 42 2.42 8.35 -3.15
N VAL A 43 2.84 7.11 -3.37
CA VAL A 43 3.48 6.66 -4.60
C VAL A 43 2.41 6.64 -5.70
N PRO A 44 2.67 7.24 -6.87
CA PRO A 44 1.74 7.21 -7.99
C PRO A 44 1.48 5.78 -8.46
N GLY A 45 0.21 5.39 -8.52
CA GLY A 45 -0.20 4.10 -9.08
C GLY A 45 -1.27 3.42 -8.24
N ARG A 46 -1.78 2.32 -8.79
CA ARG A 46 -2.69 1.40 -8.11
C ARG A 46 -2.07 0.03 -8.18
N PHE A 47 -2.07 -0.66 -7.05
CA PHE A 47 -1.40 -1.94 -6.90
C PHE A 47 -2.39 -3.03 -6.50
N THR A 48 -2.09 -4.28 -6.84
CA THR A 48 -2.54 -5.40 -6.00
C THR A 48 -1.69 -5.45 -4.73
N LEU A 49 -2.14 -6.21 -3.73
CA LEU A 49 -1.36 -6.36 -2.49
C LEU A 49 0.04 -6.91 -2.76
N GLU A 50 0.15 -7.94 -3.60
CA GLU A 50 1.44 -8.56 -3.95
C GLU A 50 2.35 -7.60 -4.71
N GLN A 51 1.78 -6.82 -5.64
CA GLN A 51 2.55 -5.80 -6.36
C GLN A 51 3.09 -4.72 -5.43
N ALA A 52 2.28 -4.25 -4.47
CA ALA A 52 2.70 -3.25 -3.49
C ALA A 52 3.86 -3.76 -2.62
N LYS A 53 3.74 -4.99 -2.11
CA LYS A 53 4.79 -5.62 -1.29
C LYS A 53 6.09 -5.77 -2.05
N ARG A 54 6.02 -6.34 -3.26
CA ARG A 54 7.17 -6.54 -4.12
C ARG A 54 7.85 -5.22 -4.49
N TRP A 55 7.08 -4.20 -4.83
CA TRP A 55 7.61 -2.88 -5.18
C TRP A 55 8.42 -2.25 -4.02
N ILE A 56 7.95 -2.42 -2.77
CA ILE A 56 8.66 -1.95 -1.57
C ILE A 56 9.95 -2.75 -1.37
N GLU A 57 9.87 -4.08 -1.44
CA GLU A 57 11.02 -4.98 -1.25
C GLU A 57 12.13 -4.74 -2.28
N GLU A 58 11.77 -4.48 -3.54
CA GLU A 58 12.71 -4.13 -4.60
C GLU A 58 13.44 -2.82 -4.27
N ARG A 59 12.73 -1.78 -3.82
CA ARG A 59 13.35 -0.50 -3.43
C ARG A 59 14.25 -0.58 -2.21
N GLU A 60 13.86 -1.36 -1.22
CA GLU A 60 14.71 -1.56 -0.04
C GLU A 60 15.97 -2.35 -0.38
N SER A 61 15.88 -3.30 -1.31
CA SER A 61 17.03 -4.08 -1.77
C SER A 61 18.01 -3.22 -2.58
N GLU A 62 17.50 -2.32 -3.43
CA GLU A 62 18.30 -1.34 -4.15
C GLU A 62 19.01 -0.37 -3.20
N ALA A 63 18.31 0.12 -2.17
CA ALA A 63 18.87 1.04 -1.18
C ALA A 63 19.97 0.40 -0.31
N ASP A 64 19.85 -0.90 0.01
CA ASP A 64 20.87 -1.63 0.78
C ASP A 64 22.12 -1.98 -0.05
N SER A 65 22.03 -1.91 -1.38
CA SER A 65 23.12 -2.29 -2.30
C SER A 65 24.02 -1.12 -2.72
N GLY A 66 23.75 0.10 -2.25
CA GLY A 66 24.49 1.33 -2.56
C GLY A 66 25.22 1.90 -1.35
#